data_AF-A0A7V1MHM9-F1
#
_entry.id   AF-A0A7V1MHM9-F1
#
_cell.length_a   1.000
_cell.length_b   1.000
_cell.length_c   1.000
_cell.angle_alpha   90.00
_cell.angle_beta   90.00
_cell.angle_gamma   90.00
#
_symmetry.space_group_name_H-M   'P 1'
#
loop_
_entity.id
_entity.type
_entity.pdbx_description
1 polymer ?
#
loop_
_entity_poly.entity_id
_entity_poly.type
_entity_poly.pdbx_seq_one_letter_code
_entity_poly.pdbx_strand_id
1 'polypeptide(L)' 'MKVLERLRERARADRRHIVLPEAEDERVLWAAERAVREGIARVTLVG' A
#
# COMPACT_ATOMS: atom_id res chain seq x y z
N MET A 1 -5.80 -4.59 20.86
CA MET A 1 -5.54 -4.53 19.39
C MET A 1 -5.11 -3.13 18.99
N LYS A 2 -3.98 -2.98 18.29
CA LYS A 2 -3.49 -1.67 17.83
C LYS A 2 -4.33 -1.18 16.65
N VAL A 3 -4.60 0.12 16.57
CA VAL A 3 -5.48 0.72 15.54
C VAL A 3 -5.01 0.40 14.12
N LEU A 4 -3.70 0.44 13.87
CA LEU A 4 -3.10 0.18 12.56
C LEU A 4 -3.31 -1.25 12.07
N GLU A 5 -3.34 -2.23 12.97
CA GLU A 5 -3.58 -3.63 12.61
C GLU A 5 -4.99 -3.79 12.05
N ARG A 6 -6.01 -3.23 12.73
CA ARG A 6 -7.40 -3.24 12.26
C ARG A 6 -7.58 -2.54 10.92
N LEU A 7 -6.86 -1.45 10.68
CA LEU A 7 -6.91 -0.75 9.38
C LEU A 7 -6.32 -1.61 8.27
N ARG A 8 -5.20 -2.30 8.51
CA ARG A 8 -4.58 -3.20 7.54
C ARG A 8 -5.47 -4.40 7.23
N GLU A 9 -6.11 -4.99 8.24
CA GLU A 9 -7.08 -6.09 8.05
C GLU A 9 -8.24 -5.66 7.14
N ARG A 10 -8.82 -4.49 7.41
CA ARG A 10 -9.89 -3.93 6.57
C ARG A 10 -9.42 -3.65 5.14
N ALA A 11 -8.22 -3.11 4.96
CA ALA A 11 -7.67 -2.86 3.64
C ALA A 11 -7.43 -4.15 2.84
N ARG A 12 -6.96 -5.23 3.50
CA ARG A 12 -6.81 -6.55 2.86
C ARG A 12 -8.15 -7.15 2.46
N ALA A 13 -9.18 -7.00 3.30
CA ALA A 13 -10.52 -7.52 3.01
C ALA A 13 -11.21 -6.78 1.85
N ASP A 14 -10.88 -5.51 1.63
CA ASP A 14 -11.44 -4.67 0.58
C ASP A 14 -10.31 -3.96 -0.16
N ARG A 15 -9.59 -4.74 -0.98
CA ARG A 15 -8.33 -4.32 -1.61
C ARG A 15 -8.58 -3.21 -2.64
N ARG A 16 -8.22 -1.97 -2.28
CA ARG A 16 -8.35 -0.79 -3.15
C ARG A 16 -7.14 -0.60 -4.08
N HIS A 17 -7.32 0.24 -5.11
CA HIS A 17 -6.25 0.67 -6.02
C HIS A 17 -5.78 2.08 -5.65
N ILE A 18 -4.47 2.24 -5.47
CA ILE A 18 -3.81 3.50 -5.10
C ILE A 18 -2.83 3.87 -6.22
N VAL A 19 -2.83 5.13 -6.63
CA VAL A 19 -1.87 5.70 -7.58
C VAL A 19 -0.94 6.63 -6.81
N LEU A 20 0.38 6.43 -6.93
CA LEU A 20 1.40 7.23 -6.25
C LEU A 20 2.29 7.92 -7.30
N PRO A 21 2.32 9.26 -7.36
CA PRO A 21 3.14 10.01 -8.31
C PRO A 21 4.63 10.14 -7.90
N GLU A 22 5.03 9.63 -6.74
CA GLU A 22 6.39 9.76 -6.21
C GLU A 22 7.27 8.54 -6.54
N ALA A 23 7.30 8.10 -7.80
CA ALA A 23 8.02 6.89 -8.20
C ALA A 23 9.54 6.94 -8.00
N GLU A 24 10.13 8.13 -7.83
CA GLU A 24 11.57 8.31 -7.56
C GLU A 24 11.92 8.27 -6.06
N ASP A 25 10.95 8.31 -5.15
CA ASP A 25 11.20 8.26 -3.71
C ASP A 25 11.33 6.80 -3.23
N GLU A 26 12.53 6.41 -2.79
CA GLU A 26 12.81 5.05 -2.32
C GLU A 26 11.88 4.57 -1.20
N ARG A 27 11.42 5.48 -0.32
CA ARG A 27 10.50 5.12 0.77
C ARG A 27 9.14 4.75 0.22
N VAL A 28 8.71 5.42 -0.84
CA VAL A 28 7.45 5.15 -1.55
C VAL A 28 7.55 3.82 -2.28
N LEU A 29 8.68 3.55 -2.94
CA LEU A 29 8.94 2.25 -3.57
C LEU A 29 8.87 1.09 -2.56
N TRP A 30 9.55 1.23 -1.42
CA TRP A 30 9.52 0.21 -0.35
C TRP A 30 8.12 0.01 0.23
N ALA A 31 7.38 1.10 0.46
CA ALA A 31 6.02 1.03 0.98
C ALA A 31 5.06 0.37 -0.03
N ALA A 32 5.18 0.69 -1.31
CA ALA A 32 4.41 0.10 -2.39
C ALA A 32 4.67 -1.40 -2.53
N GLU A 33 5.94 -1.82 -2.54
CA GLU A 33 6.35 -3.23 -2.58
C GLU A 33 5.73 -4.01 -1.41
N ARG A 34 5.87 -3.48 -0.20
CA ARG A 34 5.30 -4.07 1.00
C ARG A 34 3.77 -4.15 0.94
N ALA A 35 3.10 -3.09 0.50
CA ALA A 35 1.65 -3.05 0.42
C ALA A 35 1.09 -4.08 -0.57
N VAL A 36 1.76 -4.26 -1.72
CA VAL A 36 1.40 -5.27 -2.72
C VAL A 36 1.67 -6.68 -2.19
N ARG A 37 2.86 -6.93 -1.62
CA ARG A 37 3.25 -8.24 -1.06
C ARG A 37 2.34 -8.69 0.08
N GLU A 38 1.91 -7.76 0.94
CA GLU A 38 1.00 -8.02 2.04
C GLU A 38 -0.50 -8.01 1.63
N GLY A 39 -0.80 -7.81 0.34
CA GLY A 39 -2.17 -7.81 -0.18
C GLY A 39 -3.03 -6.63 0.30
N ILE A 40 -2.42 -5.54 0.78
CA ILE A 40 -3.11 -4.38 1.35
C ILE A 40 -3.78 -3.54 0.26
N ALA A 41 -3.12 -3.35 -0.88
CA ALA A 41 -3.64 -2.54 -1.98
C ALA A 41 -3.02 -3.00 -3.31
N ARG A 42 -3.71 -2.71 -4.41
CA ARG A 42 -3.10 -2.61 -5.74
C ARG A 42 -2.44 -1.24 -5.84
N VAL A 43 -1.20 -1.17 -6.31
CA VAL A 43 -0.48 0.10 -6.43
C VAL A 43 -0.06 0.32 -7.88
N THR A 44 -0.23 1.54 -8.38
CA THR A 44 0.38 2.04 -9.62
C THR A 44 1.29 3.21 -9.27
N LEU A 45 2.54 3.14 -9.71
CA LEU A 45 3.48 4.25 -9.60
C LEU A 45 3.43 5.06 -10.90
N VAL A 46 3.49 6.38 -10.79
CA VAL A 46 3.56 7.32 -11.91
C VAL A 46 4.77 8.21 -11.69
N GLY A 47 5.59 8.38 -12.72
CA GLY A 47 6.86 9.10 -12.68
C GLY A 47 7.69 8.75 -13.90
#